data_AF-A0A1H0T9R9-F1
#
_entry.id   AF-A0A1H0T9R9-F1
#
_cell.length_a   1.000
_cell.length_b   1.000
_cell.length_c   1.000
_cell.angle_alpha   90.00
_cell.angle_beta   90.00
_cell.angle_gamma   90.00
#
_symmetry.space_group_name_H-M   'P 1'
#
loop_
_entity.id
_entity.type
_entity.pdbx_description
1 polymer ?
#
loop_
_entity_poly.entity_id
_entity_poly.type
_entity_poly.pdbx_seq_one_letter_code
_entity_poly.pdbx_strand_id
1 'polypeptide(L)'
;MTATSPAVLIGAEELAGRLGEPDIVVVEVDVNSTAFDEWHIDGAALWNVYADLKDTEYHTVDTTGLEELLARTGIGPDSTVVFYGYAPALGFWLLKCYGHTDVRILNCSRQAWRTGGHPWSTTRRQPRSGDYRLGQPDPRLRATHASVRNAIGDPGTTLLDVRSRPEYDGERFWPSGGMDPDGRAGHVPTAIHQPIDGLYDSRGAFLPTADLRTLFSSADLDSSGELITYCTIGGRAATAWFVLTQLLGGDHVRVYDGSWAEWGRTPDTPVDTNYQQPIGGTEMPELNRTGLIRMSLDEPEEVRTFEAGSGQLELVNLHAGPVGRATFQPGWRWSTHVKPIAATESCQAAHTGYFVSGRMKVVMTDSGEEIEYGPGDFAIMAPGHDAWILGDEPCVVIDWQGFADYAKPHN
;
A
#
# COMPACT_ATOMS: atom_id res chain seq x y z
N MET A 1 26.57 -24.29 23.80
CA MET A 1 26.01 -22.97 24.12
C MET A 1 25.30 -22.50 22.87
N THR A 2 23.98 -22.66 22.79
CA THR A 2 23.17 -22.09 21.70
C THR A 2 23.17 -20.59 21.91
N ALA A 3 23.88 -19.85 21.06
CA ALA A 3 23.78 -18.41 21.03
C ALA A 3 22.31 -18.05 20.80
N THR A 4 21.69 -17.34 21.75
CA THR A 4 20.36 -16.79 21.57
C THR A 4 20.42 -15.85 20.38
N SER A 5 19.66 -16.11 19.32
CA SER A 5 19.58 -15.21 18.17
C SER A 5 19.20 -13.80 18.65
N PRO A 6 19.82 -12.72 18.11
CA PRO A 6 19.46 -11.36 18.46
C PRO A 6 17.96 -11.11 18.19
N ALA A 7 17.33 -10.27 19.02
CA ALA A 7 15.95 -9.86 18.78
C ALA A 7 15.84 -9.08 17.46
N VAL A 8 14.92 -9.49 16.58
CA VAL A 8 14.69 -8.88 15.25
C VAL A 8 13.88 -7.58 15.31
N LEU A 9 13.28 -7.29 16.46
CA LEU A 9 12.56 -6.05 16.75
C LEU A 9 13.26 -5.32 17.90
N ILE A 10 13.29 -4.00 17.83
CA ILE A 10 13.79 -3.13 18.91
C ILE A 10 12.72 -2.10 19.29
N GLY A 11 12.51 -1.90 20.58
CA GLY A 11 11.56 -0.91 21.09
C GLY A 11 12.12 0.52 21.06
N ALA A 12 11.24 1.52 21.10
CA ALA A 12 11.64 2.93 21.04
C ALA A 12 12.57 3.34 22.19
N GLU A 13 12.23 2.97 23.43
CA GLU A 13 13.05 3.24 24.62
C GLU A 13 14.42 2.55 24.56
N GLU A 14 14.45 1.28 24.12
CA GLU A 14 15.69 0.53 23.97
C GLU A 14 16.60 1.18 22.93
N LEU A 15 16.07 1.53 21.76
CA LEU A 15 16.86 2.21 20.73
C LEU A 15 17.34 3.58 21.20
N ALA A 16 16.46 4.37 21.85
CA ALA A 16 16.80 5.70 22.35
C ALA A 16 17.97 5.66 23.34
N GLY A 17 18.01 4.65 24.23
CA GLY A 17 19.11 4.44 25.18
C GLY A 17 20.45 4.03 24.53
N ARG A 18 20.42 3.53 23.30
CA ARG A 18 21.60 3.07 22.55
C ARG A 18 22.05 4.05 21.46
N LEU A 19 21.34 5.16 21.24
CA LEU A 19 21.74 6.15 20.25
C LEU A 19 23.13 6.72 20.59
N GLY A 20 23.99 6.79 19.57
CA GLY A 20 25.37 7.25 19.71
C GLY A 20 26.38 6.16 20.07
N GLU A 21 25.94 4.93 20.38
CA GLU A 21 26.84 3.78 20.46
C GLU A 21 27.53 3.55 19.10
N PRO A 22 28.83 3.20 19.08
CA PRO A 22 29.60 3.11 17.84
C PRO A 22 29.16 1.96 16.92
N ASP A 23 28.54 0.91 17.47
CA ASP A 23 28.04 -0.25 16.75
C ASP A 23 26.59 -0.07 16.24
N ILE A 24 25.80 0.86 16.80
CA ILE A 24 24.42 1.11 16.34
C ILE A 24 24.40 2.01 15.11
N VAL A 25 23.72 1.52 14.07
CA VAL A 25 23.47 2.30 12.85
C VAL A 25 21.97 2.30 12.56
N VAL A 26 21.35 3.47 12.71
CA VAL A 26 19.93 3.67 12.42
C VAL A 26 19.75 4.12 10.99
N VAL A 27 18.81 3.50 10.28
CA VAL A 27 18.55 3.76 8.87
C VAL A 27 17.06 3.90 8.62
N GLU A 28 16.66 5.05 8.09
CA GLU A 28 15.32 5.25 7.55
C GLU A 28 15.27 4.74 6.11
N VAL A 29 14.28 3.92 5.77
CA VAL A 29 14.01 3.48 4.41
C VAL A 29 12.75 4.15 3.91
N ASP A 30 12.87 4.99 2.89
CA ASP A 30 11.75 5.74 2.33
C ASP A 30 11.87 5.94 0.82
N VAL A 31 10.78 6.29 0.14
CA VAL A 31 10.75 6.51 -1.31
C VAL A 31 11.23 7.90 -1.71
N ASN A 32 11.24 8.84 -0.77
CA ASN A 32 11.77 10.19 -0.94
C ASN A 32 12.41 10.70 0.36
N SER A 33 13.08 11.85 0.32
CA SER A 33 13.74 12.41 1.51
C SER A 33 12.89 13.42 2.27
N THR A 34 11.69 13.77 1.81
CA THR A 34 10.91 14.91 2.34
C THR A 34 10.65 14.77 3.84
N ALA A 35 10.14 13.61 4.28
CA ALA A 35 9.87 13.37 5.69
C ALA A 35 11.15 13.23 6.52
N PHE A 36 12.26 12.75 5.93
CA PHE A 36 13.57 12.68 6.58
C PHE A 36 14.20 14.07 6.76
N ASP A 37 14.06 14.95 5.78
CA ASP A 37 14.62 16.31 5.79
C ASP A 37 13.89 17.22 6.77
N GLU A 38 12.58 16.99 6.99
CA GLU A 38 11.81 17.69 8.02
C GLU A 38 12.34 17.36 9.42
N TRP A 39 12.57 16.07 9.69
CA TRP A 39 13.29 15.56 10.86
C TRP A 39 13.52 14.04 10.69
N HIS A 40 14.43 13.47 11.45
CA HIS A 40 14.68 12.02 11.51
C HIS A 40 15.14 11.62 12.91
N ILE A 41 15.20 10.32 13.22
CA ILE A 41 15.84 9.82 14.45
C ILE A 41 17.29 10.32 14.50
N ASP A 42 17.74 10.79 15.67
CA ASP A 42 19.07 11.37 15.79
C ASP A 42 20.16 10.37 15.37
N GLY A 43 21.09 10.82 14.51
CA GLY A 43 22.15 9.98 13.93
C GLY A 43 21.72 9.01 12.83
N ALA A 44 20.45 9.01 12.41
CA ALA A 44 19.96 8.15 11.32
C ALA A 44 20.53 8.54 9.95
N ALA A 45 20.69 7.54 9.09
CA ALA A 45 20.89 7.72 7.65
C ALA A 45 19.57 7.51 6.90
N LEU A 46 19.51 7.96 5.64
CA LEU A 46 18.41 7.68 4.72
C LEU A 46 18.90 6.69 3.65
N TRP A 47 18.12 5.63 3.43
CA TRP A 47 18.19 4.78 2.25
C TRP A 47 16.94 5.05 1.41
N ASN A 48 17.12 5.70 0.27
CA ASN A 48 16.06 5.98 -0.66
C ASN A 48 15.79 4.75 -1.56
N VAL A 49 14.54 4.30 -1.61
CA VAL A 49 14.17 3.11 -2.38
C VAL A 49 14.52 3.24 -3.87
N TYR A 50 14.28 4.40 -4.49
CA TYR A 50 14.46 4.62 -5.92
C TYR A 50 15.84 5.17 -6.32
N ALA A 51 16.63 5.64 -5.36
CA ALA A 51 17.97 6.19 -5.63
C ALA A 51 19.10 5.29 -5.08
N ASP A 52 18.85 4.54 -4.02
CA ASP A 52 19.88 3.74 -3.35
C ASP A 52 19.62 2.22 -3.47
N LEU A 53 18.36 1.78 -3.38
CA LEU A 53 18.03 0.35 -3.25
C LEU A 53 17.55 -0.29 -4.56
N LYS A 54 17.04 0.50 -5.49
CA LYS A 54 16.52 0.05 -6.78
C LYS A 54 16.92 1.00 -7.90
N ASP A 55 17.10 0.44 -9.10
CA ASP A 55 17.29 1.22 -10.32
C ASP A 55 15.95 1.71 -10.90
N THR A 56 16.02 2.37 -12.06
CA THR A 56 14.86 2.92 -12.79
C THR A 56 13.88 1.85 -13.29
N GLU A 57 14.36 0.62 -13.41
CA GLU A 57 13.62 -0.58 -13.81
C GLU A 57 13.12 -1.39 -12.60
N TYR A 58 13.35 -0.86 -11.38
CA TYR A 58 12.99 -1.45 -10.09
C TYR A 58 13.76 -2.71 -9.71
N HIS A 59 14.86 -3.03 -10.39
CA HIS A 59 15.77 -4.09 -9.97
C HIS A 59 16.53 -3.65 -8.73
N THR A 60 16.69 -4.56 -7.77
CA THR A 60 17.43 -4.26 -6.56
C THR A 60 18.92 -4.06 -6.84
N VAL A 61 19.51 -3.09 -6.13
CA VAL A 61 20.93 -2.73 -6.20
C VAL A 61 21.83 -3.97 -6.17
N ASP A 62 22.87 -3.94 -7.01
CA ASP A 62 23.85 -5.01 -7.07
C ASP A 62 24.77 -5.03 -5.83
N THR A 63 25.63 -6.05 -5.73
CA THR A 63 26.52 -6.20 -4.57
C THR A 63 27.45 -5.00 -4.41
N THR A 64 27.99 -4.46 -5.50
CA THR A 64 28.91 -3.31 -5.47
C THR A 64 28.21 -2.06 -4.95
N GLY A 65 27.03 -1.73 -5.49
CA GLY A 65 26.25 -0.57 -5.07
C GLY A 65 25.78 -0.70 -3.62
N LEU A 66 25.46 -1.92 -3.17
CA LEU A 66 25.15 -2.16 -1.76
C LEU A 66 26.37 -1.94 -0.87
N GLU A 67 27.55 -2.47 -1.22
CA GLU A 67 28.79 -2.21 -0.46
C GLU A 67 29.10 -0.71 -0.34
N GLU A 68 28.92 0.05 -1.42
CA GLU A 68 29.05 1.53 -1.41
C GLU A 68 28.00 2.19 -0.50
N LEU A 69 26.78 1.65 -0.44
CA LEU A 69 25.72 2.10 0.45
C LEU A 69 26.05 1.82 1.91
N LEU A 70 26.57 0.63 2.23
CA LEU A 70 27.04 0.29 3.57
C LEU A 70 28.19 1.21 4.00
N ALA A 71 29.18 1.43 3.12
CA ALA A 71 30.31 2.30 3.39
C ALA A 71 29.85 3.74 3.72
N ARG A 72 29.04 4.38 2.86
CA ARG A 72 28.56 5.75 3.11
C ARG A 72 27.69 5.86 4.35
N THR A 73 26.92 4.81 4.67
CA THR A 73 26.10 4.73 5.88
C THR A 73 26.95 4.50 7.13
N GLY A 74 28.15 3.93 6.97
CA GLY A 74 29.02 3.52 8.07
C GLY A 74 28.56 2.24 8.75
N ILE A 75 27.99 1.32 7.98
CA ILE A 75 27.66 -0.04 8.41
C ILE A 75 28.89 -0.91 8.18
N GLY A 76 29.40 -1.54 9.24
CA GLY A 76 30.45 -2.54 9.21
C GLY A 76 29.90 -3.94 9.50
N PRO A 77 30.74 -4.98 9.45
CA PRO A 77 30.32 -6.37 9.67
C PRO A 77 29.73 -6.63 11.07
N ASP A 78 30.16 -5.87 12.07
CA ASP A 78 29.74 -6.01 13.47
C ASP A 78 28.69 -4.97 13.90
N SER A 79 28.16 -4.17 12.96
CA SER A 79 27.13 -3.18 13.28
C SER A 79 25.82 -3.84 13.71
N THR A 80 25.13 -3.25 14.68
CA THR A 80 23.69 -3.45 14.88
C THR A 80 22.96 -2.48 13.97
N VAL A 81 22.32 -2.97 12.91
CA VAL A 81 21.58 -2.12 11.97
C VAL A 81 20.10 -2.10 12.33
N VAL A 82 19.54 -0.91 12.53
CA VAL A 82 18.13 -0.72 12.89
C VAL A 82 17.41 0.03 11.79
N PHE A 83 16.44 -0.62 11.14
CA PHE A 83 15.63 -0.03 10.08
C PHE A 83 14.29 0.53 10.62
N TYR A 84 13.87 1.66 10.07
CA TYR A 84 12.53 2.25 10.27
C TYR A 84 12.07 2.99 8.99
N GLY A 85 10.85 3.52 8.96
CA GLY A 85 10.34 4.32 7.83
C GLY A 85 9.25 3.62 7.02
N TYR A 86 9.13 3.96 5.74
CA TYR A 86 8.11 3.43 4.82
C TYR A 86 8.30 1.94 4.50
N ALA A 87 9.53 1.50 4.26
CA ALA A 87 9.83 0.11 3.86
C ALA A 87 11.03 -0.50 4.61
N PRO A 88 11.05 -0.50 5.95
CA PRO A 88 12.20 -0.97 6.74
C PRO A 88 12.56 -2.42 6.48
N ALA A 89 11.55 -3.26 6.22
CA ALA A 89 11.75 -4.67 5.93
C ALA A 89 12.52 -4.92 4.62
N LEU A 90 12.50 -3.99 3.66
CA LEU A 90 13.30 -4.11 2.43
C LEU A 90 14.80 -4.02 2.72
N GLY A 91 15.21 -3.03 3.53
CA GLY A 91 16.59 -2.91 4.00
C GLY A 91 16.99 -4.10 4.87
N PHE A 92 16.10 -4.53 5.77
CA PHE A 92 16.32 -5.71 6.61
C PHE A 92 16.57 -6.96 5.77
N TRP A 93 15.66 -7.27 4.84
CA TRP A 93 15.74 -8.45 3.99
C TRP A 93 17.00 -8.42 3.13
N LEU A 94 17.35 -7.26 2.57
CA LEU A 94 18.55 -7.13 1.75
C LEU A 94 19.83 -7.45 2.54
N LEU A 95 19.94 -6.97 3.79
CA LEU A 95 21.07 -7.33 4.64
C LEU A 95 21.08 -8.80 5.03
N LYS A 96 19.91 -9.42 5.25
CA LYS A 96 19.80 -10.87 5.51
C LYS A 96 20.20 -11.71 4.30
N CYS A 97 19.87 -11.29 3.08
CA CYS A 97 20.35 -11.93 1.85
C CYS A 97 21.88 -12.05 1.82
N TYR A 98 22.62 -11.09 2.36
CA TYR A 98 24.08 -11.13 2.41
C TYR A 98 24.65 -11.62 3.75
N GLY A 99 23.80 -12.17 4.63
CA GLY A 99 24.24 -12.80 5.87
C GLY A 99 24.61 -11.83 6.99
N HIS A 100 24.15 -10.58 6.97
CA HIS A 100 24.40 -9.66 8.08
C HIS A 100 23.69 -10.14 9.36
N THR A 101 24.43 -10.18 10.46
CA THR A 101 24.01 -10.91 11.66
C THR A 101 22.97 -10.13 12.47
N ASP A 102 23.30 -8.91 12.93
CA ASP A 102 22.42 -8.12 13.80
C ASP A 102 21.71 -7.02 13.01
N VAL A 103 20.54 -7.39 12.48
CA VAL A 103 19.63 -6.48 11.79
C VAL A 103 18.31 -6.49 12.54
N ARG A 104 17.72 -5.32 12.76
CA ARG A 104 16.47 -5.15 13.50
C ARG A 104 15.53 -4.15 12.81
N ILE A 105 14.25 -4.21 13.15
CA ILE A 105 13.25 -3.20 12.78
C ILE A 105 12.79 -2.48 14.05
N LEU A 106 12.73 -1.14 14.01
CA LEU A 106 12.14 -0.34 15.08
C LEU A 106 10.64 -0.66 15.17
N ASN A 107 10.19 -1.11 16.33
CA ASN A 107 8.82 -1.57 16.55
C ASN A 107 7.88 -0.43 17.00
N CYS A 108 7.90 0.69 16.26
CA CYS A 108 6.93 1.76 16.36
C CYS A 108 6.98 2.65 15.10
N SER A 109 5.95 3.48 14.92
CA SER A 109 5.93 4.47 13.85
C SER A 109 6.86 5.65 14.16
N ARG A 110 7.25 6.39 13.10
CA ARG A 110 7.92 7.69 13.24
C ARG A 110 7.15 8.65 14.14
N GLN A 111 5.83 8.70 14.00
CA GLN A 111 5.00 9.56 14.84
C GLN A 111 5.00 9.12 16.30
N ALA A 112 4.96 7.81 16.57
CA ALA A 112 5.08 7.28 17.92
C ALA A 112 6.45 7.59 18.54
N TRP A 113 7.54 7.47 17.77
CA TRP A 113 8.86 7.92 18.20
C TRP A 113 8.87 9.38 18.62
N ARG A 114 8.30 10.25 17.77
CA ARG A 114 8.29 11.69 17.99
C ARG A 114 7.43 12.10 19.19
N THR A 115 6.24 11.53 19.30
CA THR A 115 5.29 11.82 20.39
C THR A 115 5.75 11.23 21.73
N GLY A 116 6.53 10.15 21.70
CA GLY A 116 7.21 9.60 22.87
C GLY A 116 8.35 10.46 23.42
N GLY A 117 8.73 11.56 22.73
CA GLY A 117 9.78 12.47 23.19
C GLY A 117 11.20 11.93 23.01
N HIS A 118 11.39 10.91 22.17
CA HIS A 118 12.70 10.34 21.90
C HIS A 118 13.58 11.27 21.03
N PRO A 119 14.92 11.12 21.07
CA PRO A 119 15.84 12.00 20.35
C PRO A 119 15.62 12.00 18.83
N TRP A 120 15.69 13.19 18.24
CA TRP A 120 15.52 13.41 16.80
C TRP A 120 16.41 14.56 16.36
N SER A 121 16.66 14.67 15.06
CA SER A 121 17.52 15.69 14.47
C SER A 121 17.01 16.12 13.09
N THR A 122 17.53 17.24 12.62
CA THR A 122 17.48 17.69 11.21
C THR A 122 18.87 17.64 10.57
N THR A 123 19.90 17.28 11.33
CA THR A 123 21.28 17.26 10.88
C THR A 123 21.58 15.93 10.20
N ARG A 124 21.74 15.97 8.88
CA ARG A 124 22.12 14.78 8.10
C ARG A 124 23.45 14.21 8.57
N ARG A 125 23.48 12.89 8.74
CA ARG A 125 24.73 12.13 8.96
C ARG A 125 25.69 12.37 7.79
N GLN A 126 26.95 12.64 8.11
CA GLN A 126 28.00 12.75 7.11
C GLN A 126 28.38 11.36 6.57
N PRO A 127 28.56 11.21 5.24
CA PRO A 127 29.03 9.97 4.65
C PRO A 127 30.33 9.48 5.30
N ARG A 128 30.42 8.19 5.55
CA ARG A 128 31.64 7.54 6.05
C ARG A 128 32.33 6.76 4.92
N SER A 129 33.58 6.41 5.16
CA SER A 129 34.27 5.37 4.39
C SER A 129 34.20 4.07 5.15
N GLY A 130 34.16 2.95 4.45
CA GLY A 130 34.12 1.60 5.00
C GLY A 130 34.54 0.59 3.94
N ASP A 131 34.98 -0.59 4.40
CA ASP A 131 35.51 -1.67 3.56
C ASP A 131 34.72 -2.97 3.75
N TYR A 132 33.48 -2.88 4.22
CA TYR A 132 32.63 -4.04 4.44
C TYR A 132 32.31 -4.73 3.11
N ARG A 133 32.99 -5.86 2.87
CA ARG A 133 32.75 -6.73 1.71
C ARG A 133 31.67 -7.74 2.00
N LEU A 134 30.71 -7.82 1.09
CA LEU A 134 29.59 -8.74 1.18
C LEU A 134 29.95 -10.09 0.56
N GLY A 135 29.39 -11.16 1.14
CA GLY A 135 29.49 -12.50 0.59
C GLY A 135 28.59 -12.69 -0.64
N GLN A 136 28.41 -13.94 -1.05
CA GLN A 136 27.38 -14.28 -2.04
C GLN A 136 25.98 -14.16 -1.42
N PRO A 137 25.00 -13.60 -2.14
CA PRO A 137 23.63 -13.54 -1.63
C PRO A 137 23.06 -14.95 -1.47
N ASP A 138 22.31 -15.18 -0.40
CA ASP A 138 21.65 -16.45 -0.10
C ASP A 138 20.45 -16.66 -1.04
N PRO A 139 20.52 -17.63 -1.98
CA PRO A 139 19.44 -17.87 -2.93
C PRO A 139 18.17 -18.40 -2.27
N ARG A 140 18.25 -18.86 -1.00
CA ARG A 140 17.09 -19.33 -0.24
C ARG A 140 16.19 -18.21 0.26
N LEU A 141 16.60 -16.95 0.14
CA LEU A 141 15.82 -15.79 0.57
C LEU A 141 15.23 -14.99 -0.61
N ARG A 142 15.64 -15.30 -1.85
CA ARG A 142 15.25 -14.56 -3.05
C ARG A 142 14.70 -15.50 -4.13
N ALA A 143 13.51 -15.20 -4.61
CA ALA A 143 12.92 -15.83 -5.77
C ALA A 143 13.22 -14.98 -7.02
N THR A 144 13.51 -15.65 -8.13
CA THR A 144 13.70 -15.00 -9.44
C THR A 144 12.40 -15.03 -10.24
N HIS A 145 12.32 -14.22 -11.31
CA HIS A 145 11.22 -14.34 -12.29
C HIS A 145 11.02 -15.78 -12.78
N ALA A 146 12.10 -16.54 -13.01
CA ALA A 146 12.02 -17.95 -13.39
C ALA A 146 11.49 -18.84 -12.25
N SER A 147 11.83 -18.54 -11.00
CA SER A 147 11.27 -19.26 -9.83
C SER A 147 9.75 -19.09 -9.77
N VAL A 148 9.27 -17.86 -9.92
CA VAL A 148 7.82 -17.56 -9.92
C VAL A 148 7.11 -18.24 -11.08
N ARG A 149 7.68 -18.20 -12.29
CA ARG A 149 7.12 -18.88 -13.46
C ARG A 149 6.96 -20.39 -13.27
N ASN A 150 7.94 -21.03 -12.65
CA ASN A 150 7.89 -22.47 -12.38
C ASN A 150 6.92 -22.83 -11.25
N ALA A 151 6.65 -21.91 -10.33
CA ALA A 151 5.73 -22.12 -9.21
C ALA A 151 4.25 -22.07 -9.62
N ILE A 152 3.92 -21.55 -10.81
CA ILE A 152 2.52 -21.45 -11.26
C ILE A 152 1.91 -22.85 -11.39
N GLY A 153 0.89 -23.12 -10.57
CA GLY A 153 0.20 -24.40 -10.52
C GLY A 153 0.99 -25.54 -9.89
N ASP A 154 2.16 -25.28 -9.31
CA ASP A 154 2.92 -26.27 -8.55
C ASP A 154 2.32 -26.44 -7.14
N PRO A 155 1.80 -27.62 -6.78
CA PRO A 155 1.27 -27.85 -5.43
C PRO A 155 2.33 -27.75 -4.32
N GLY A 156 3.62 -27.78 -4.67
CA GLY A 156 4.73 -27.62 -3.72
C GLY A 156 5.09 -26.17 -3.39
N THR A 157 4.55 -25.19 -4.13
CA THR A 157 4.93 -23.78 -4.00
C THR A 157 3.71 -22.86 -4.01
N THR A 158 3.56 -22.05 -2.96
CA THR A 158 2.49 -21.05 -2.85
C THR A 158 3.02 -19.66 -3.20
N LEU A 159 2.39 -19.04 -4.20
CA LEU A 159 2.61 -17.64 -4.56
C LEU A 159 1.68 -16.75 -3.73
N LEU A 160 2.24 -15.78 -3.00
CA LEU A 160 1.48 -14.89 -2.11
C LEU A 160 1.54 -13.45 -2.62
N ASP A 161 0.41 -12.96 -3.13
CA ASP A 161 0.24 -11.56 -3.53
C ASP A 161 -0.19 -10.73 -2.34
N VAL A 162 0.68 -9.81 -1.92
CA VAL A 162 0.42 -8.98 -0.72
C VAL A 162 0.00 -7.56 -1.05
N ARG A 163 -0.37 -7.30 -2.29
CA ARG A 163 -0.90 -5.99 -2.73
C ARG A 163 -2.34 -5.81 -2.26
N SER A 164 -2.88 -4.61 -2.46
CA SER A 164 -4.29 -4.34 -2.18
C SER A 164 -5.21 -5.11 -3.15
N ARG A 165 -6.48 -5.27 -2.76
CA ARG A 165 -7.48 -5.95 -3.59
C ARG A 165 -7.61 -5.38 -5.01
N PRO A 166 -7.67 -4.04 -5.23
CA PRO A 166 -7.73 -3.48 -6.59
C PRO A 166 -6.49 -3.78 -7.44
N GLU A 167 -5.30 -3.88 -6.83
CA GLU A 167 -4.08 -4.26 -7.54
C GLU A 167 -4.10 -5.74 -7.94
N TYR A 168 -4.58 -6.61 -7.05
CA TYR A 168 -4.70 -8.05 -7.31
C TYR A 168 -5.74 -8.35 -8.38
N ASP A 169 -6.94 -7.77 -8.27
CA ASP A 169 -8.03 -8.01 -9.22
C ASP A 169 -7.71 -7.49 -10.62
N GLY A 170 -6.83 -6.49 -10.73
CA GLY A 170 -6.39 -5.91 -11.99
C GLY A 170 -7.06 -4.58 -12.36
N GLU A 171 -7.70 -3.93 -11.39
CA GLU A 171 -8.27 -2.58 -11.54
C GLU A 171 -7.18 -1.50 -11.69
N ARG A 172 -5.99 -1.74 -11.11
CA ARG A 172 -4.84 -0.84 -11.21
C ARG A 172 -3.52 -1.58 -11.22
N PHE A 173 -2.51 -0.99 -11.85
CA PHE A 173 -1.14 -1.48 -11.82
C PHE A 173 -0.38 -0.94 -10.60
N TRP A 174 -0.55 0.37 -10.34
CA TRP A 174 0.16 1.08 -9.29
C TRP A 174 -0.70 1.26 -8.03
N PRO A 175 -0.08 1.23 -6.84
CA PRO A 175 -0.79 1.49 -5.60
C PRO A 175 -1.36 2.93 -5.53
N SER A 176 -0.71 3.88 -6.20
CA SER A 176 -1.16 5.28 -6.33
C SER A 176 -2.42 5.44 -7.19
N GLY A 177 -2.85 4.38 -7.87
CA GLY A 177 -3.88 4.44 -8.91
C GLY A 177 -3.29 4.49 -10.32
N GLY A 178 -4.09 4.02 -11.27
CA GLY A 178 -3.74 4.02 -12.69
C GLY A 178 -3.03 2.76 -13.19
N MET A 179 -2.96 2.69 -14.52
CA MET A 179 -2.27 1.65 -15.27
C MET A 179 -0.83 2.07 -15.56
N ASP A 180 0.05 1.09 -15.73
CA ASP A 180 1.35 1.31 -16.34
C ASP A 180 1.19 1.18 -17.87
N PRO A 181 1.62 2.17 -18.68
CA PRO A 181 1.48 2.11 -20.14
C PRO A 181 2.15 0.88 -20.77
N ASP A 182 3.21 0.38 -20.16
CA ASP A 182 4.01 -0.75 -20.62
C ASP A 182 3.72 -2.03 -19.80
N GLY A 183 2.73 -1.99 -18.91
CA GLY A 183 2.40 -3.06 -17.99
C GLY A 183 0.98 -3.60 -18.13
N ARG A 184 0.78 -4.83 -17.64
CA ARG A 184 -0.55 -5.45 -17.51
C ARG A 184 -0.96 -5.50 -16.05
N ALA A 185 -2.19 -5.07 -15.74
CA ALA A 185 -2.77 -5.23 -14.41
C ALA A 185 -3.34 -6.65 -14.24
N GLY A 186 -3.49 -7.06 -12.98
CA GLY A 186 -3.87 -8.43 -12.60
C GLY A 186 -2.88 -8.96 -11.57
N HIS A 187 -2.77 -10.28 -11.48
CA HIS A 187 -1.88 -10.99 -10.57
C HIS A 187 -1.23 -12.21 -11.25
N VAL A 188 -0.23 -12.82 -10.59
CA VAL A 188 0.40 -14.03 -11.11
C VAL A 188 -0.61 -15.16 -11.00
N PRO A 189 -0.84 -15.97 -12.05
CA PRO A 189 -1.79 -17.07 -11.97
C PRO A 189 -1.52 -17.99 -10.79
N THR A 190 -2.58 -18.53 -10.19
CA THR A 190 -2.55 -19.38 -8.99
C THR A 190 -2.10 -18.69 -7.69
N ALA A 191 -1.77 -17.39 -7.72
CA ALA A 191 -1.40 -16.66 -6.51
C ALA A 191 -2.60 -16.46 -5.57
N ILE A 192 -2.36 -16.68 -4.28
CA ILE A 192 -3.30 -16.40 -3.20
C ILE A 192 -3.16 -14.93 -2.82
N HIS A 193 -4.29 -14.23 -2.73
CA HIS A 193 -4.33 -12.83 -2.27
C HIS A 193 -4.32 -12.78 -0.74
N GLN A 194 -3.28 -12.17 -0.17
CA GLN A 194 -3.12 -11.98 1.26
C GLN A 194 -2.51 -10.60 1.53
N PRO A 195 -3.33 -9.53 1.56
CA PRO A 195 -2.84 -8.18 1.78
C PRO A 195 -2.18 -8.05 3.16
N ILE A 196 -1.22 -7.12 3.26
CA ILE A 196 -0.51 -6.80 4.52
C ILE A 196 -1.17 -5.65 5.31
N ASP A 197 -2.41 -5.31 4.99
CA ASP A 197 -3.19 -4.35 5.75
C ASP A 197 -3.44 -4.88 7.18
N GLY A 198 -3.38 -3.99 8.18
CA GLY A 198 -3.65 -4.34 9.57
C GLY A 198 -2.51 -5.04 10.32
N LEU A 199 -1.26 -5.00 9.84
CA LEU A 199 -0.11 -5.58 10.55
C LEU A 199 0.28 -4.87 11.84
N TYR A 200 -0.17 -3.63 12.02
CA TYR A 200 0.34 -2.73 13.04
C TYR A 200 -0.75 -2.24 14.00
N ASP A 201 -0.39 -2.01 15.26
CA ASP A 201 -1.22 -1.30 16.24
C ASP A 201 -1.27 0.21 15.95
N SER A 202 -2.04 0.96 16.75
CA SER A 202 -2.17 2.42 16.61
C SER A 202 -0.87 3.20 16.84
N ARG A 203 0.17 2.58 17.39
CA ARG A 203 1.51 3.16 17.58
C ARG A 203 2.47 2.71 16.48
N GLY A 204 2.03 1.92 15.50
CA GLY A 204 2.86 1.38 14.43
C GLY A 204 3.76 0.23 14.85
N ALA A 205 3.51 -0.40 16.00
CA ALA A 205 4.20 -1.63 16.38
C ALA A 205 3.51 -2.82 15.71
N PHE A 206 4.26 -3.87 15.34
CA PHE A 206 3.66 -5.12 14.85
C PHE A 206 2.69 -5.70 15.88
N LEU A 207 1.56 -6.22 15.41
CA LEU A 207 0.60 -6.91 16.25
C LEU A 207 1.23 -8.16 16.92
N PRO A 208 0.65 -8.64 18.03
CA PRO A 208 1.05 -9.91 18.63
C PRO A 208 1.03 -11.08 17.64
N THR A 209 1.94 -12.04 17.81
CA THR A 209 2.09 -13.24 16.96
C THR A 209 0.78 -13.99 16.70
N ALA A 210 -0.13 -14.04 17.68
CA ALA A 210 -1.43 -14.70 17.53
C ALA A 210 -2.34 -14.00 16.50
N ASP A 211 -2.37 -12.67 16.51
CA ASP A 211 -3.15 -11.87 15.57
C ASP A 211 -2.51 -11.90 14.18
N LEU A 212 -1.18 -11.84 14.10
CA LEU A 212 -0.44 -12.00 12.85
C LEU A 212 -0.66 -13.38 12.22
N ARG A 213 -0.69 -14.46 13.02
CA ARG A 213 -1.00 -15.81 12.52
C ARG A 213 -2.44 -15.90 11.99
N THR A 214 -3.37 -15.17 12.59
CA THR A 214 -4.75 -15.07 12.09
C THR A 214 -4.79 -14.31 10.76
N LEU A 215 -4.08 -13.18 10.66
CA LEU A 215 -4.01 -12.39 9.45
C LEU A 215 -3.43 -13.20 8.28
N PHE A 216 -2.35 -13.95 8.51
CA PHE A 216 -1.70 -14.80 7.51
C PHE A 216 -2.24 -16.23 7.46
N SER A 217 -3.49 -16.47 7.86
CA SER A 217 -4.07 -17.83 7.89
C SER A 217 -4.18 -18.50 6.52
N SER A 218 -4.11 -17.75 5.41
CA SER A 218 -4.05 -18.30 4.06
C SER A 218 -2.64 -18.78 3.66
N ALA A 219 -1.59 -18.37 4.38
CA ALA A 219 -0.24 -18.87 4.20
C ALA A 219 -0.06 -20.13 5.06
N ASP A 220 0.00 -21.29 4.41
CA ASP A 220 0.24 -22.56 5.10
C ASP A 220 1.72 -22.71 5.51
N LEU A 221 2.05 -22.08 6.64
CA LEU A 221 3.39 -22.11 7.25
C LEU A 221 3.77 -23.47 7.84
N ASP A 222 2.80 -24.34 8.10
CA ASP A 222 3.04 -25.66 8.68
C ASP A 222 3.27 -26.72 7.59
N SER A 223 2.99 -26.39 6.32
CA SER A 223 3.36 -27.23 5.18
C SER A 223 4.88 -27.29 4.98
N SER A 224 5.34 -28.38 4.36
CA SER A 224 6.73 -28.47 3.88
C SER A 224 6.95 -27.71 2.57
N GLY A 225 5.91 -27.07 2.03
CA GLY A 225 5.96 -26.34 0.76
C GLY A 225 6.75 -25.04 0.88
N GLU A 226 7.07 -24.48 -0.28
CA GLU A 226 7.69 -23.16 -0.37
C GLU A 226 6.64 -22.05 -0.45
N LEU A 227 6.93 -20.90 0.14
CA LEU A 227 6.16 -19.66 -0.03
C LEU A 227 7.00 -18.61 -0.75
N ILE A 228 6.42 -17.95 -1.76
CA ILE A 228 7.05 -16.82 -2.44
C ILE A 228 6.15 -15.60 -2.29
N THR A 229 6.63 -14.58 -1.56
CA THR A 229 5.91 -13.31 -1.42
C THR A 229 6.27 -12.36 -2.56
N TYR A 230 5.29 -11.63 -3.07
CA TYR A 230 5.52 -10.54 -4.03
C TYR A 230 4.52 -9.40 -3.84
N CYS A 231 4.90 -8.19 -4.26
CA CYS A 231 4.02 -7.03 -4.27
C CYS A 231 4.16 -6.25 -5.58
N THR A 232 4.27 -4.91 -5.54
CA THR A 232 4.60 -4.11 -6.74
C THR A 232 6.09 -4.00 -6.97
N ILE A 233 6.86 -3.64 -5.94
CA ILE A 233 8.31 -3.37 -6.02
C ILE A 233 9.08 -4.02 -4.85
N GLY A 234 8.65 -5.17 -4.35
CA GLY A 234 9.37 -5.91 -3.30
C GLY A 234 9.25 -5.37 -1.86
N GLY A 235 8.97 -4.08 -1.63
CA GLY A 235 8.91 -3.51 -0.27
C GLY A 235 7.89 -4.20 0.67
N ARG A 236 6.61 -4.24 0.25
CA ARG A 236 5.55 -4.96 0.99
C ARG A 236 5.78 -6.47 1.05
N ALA A 237 6.40 -7.04 0.02
CA ALA A 237 6.73 -8.47 -0.03
C ALA A 237 7.79 -8.83 1.02
N ALA A 238 8.81 -7.97 1.20
CA ALA A 238 9.80 -8.10 2.26
C ALA A 238 9.17 -7.95 3.65
N THR A 239 8.16 -7.07 3.82
CA THR A 239 7.39 -6.98 5.07
C THR A 239 6.65 -8.29 5.37
N ALA A 240 5.93 -8.85 4.39
CA ALA A 240 5.26 -10.14 4.56
C ALA A 240 6.26 -11.25 4.89
N TRP A 241 7.38 -11.31 4.17
CA TRP A 241 8.46 -12.26 4.45
C TRP A 241 9.02 -12.10 5.87
N PHE A 242 9.24 -10.86 6.34
CA PHE A 242 9.70 -10.59 7.69
C PHE A 242 8.73 -11.14 8.74
N VAL A 243 7.42 -10.91 8.56
CA VAL A 243 6.41 -11.44 9.48
C VAL A 243 6.38 -12.96 9.45
N LEU A 244 6.22 -13.55 8.26
CA LEU A 244 6.10 -15.00 8.06
C LEU A 244 7.32 -15.77 8.61
N THR A 245 8.52 -15.22 8.46
CA THR A 245 9.76 -15.89 8.90
C THR A 245 10.19 -15.47 10.30
N GLN A 246 10.41 -14.18 10.53
CA GLN A 246 11.08 -13.68 11.73
C GLN A 246 10.14 -13.60 12.95
N LEU A 247 8.83 -13.44 12.71
CA LEU A 247 7.84 -13.34 13.79
C LEU A 247 6.99 -14.60 13.96
N LEU A 248 6.69 -15.31 12.86
CA LEU A 248 5.84 -16.51 12.85
C LEU A 248 6.62 -17.82 12.72
N GLY A 249 7.92 -17.78 12.38
CA GLY A 249 8.81 -18.94 12.37
C GLY A 249 8.78 -19.81 11.12
N GLY A 250 8.34 -19.28 9.96
CA GLY A 250 8.40 -19.99 8.69
C GLY A 250 9.82 -20.12 8.14
N ASP A 251 10.17 -21.30 7.65
CA ASP A 251 11.55 -21.63 7.21
C ASP A 251 11.77 -21.56 5.69
N HIS A 252 10.72 -21.67 4.88
CA HIS A 252 10.80 -21.78 3.41
C HIS A 252 10.08 -20.64 2.70
N VAL A 253 10.42 -19.39 3.06
CA VAL A 253 9.82 -18.19 2.44
C VAL A 253 10.87 -17.41 1.67
N ARG A 254 10.61 -17.14 0.39
CA ARG A 254 11.42 -16.29 -0.49
C ARG A 254 10.68 -15.01 -0.86
N VAL A 255 11.44 -13.94 -1.09
CA VAL A 255 10.91 -12.69 -1.65
C VAL A 255 11.19 -12.66 -3.14
N TYR A 256 10.15 -12.42 -3.95
CA TYR A 256 10.30 -12.02 -5.34
C TYR A 256 10.33 -10.49 -5.43
N ASP A 257 11.54 -9.91 -5.41
CA ASP A 257 11.74 -8.46 -5.27
C ASP A 257 11.50 -7.65 -6.54
N GLY A 258 11.59 -8.29 -7.71
CA GLY A 258 11.14 -7.73 -8.99
C GLY A 258 9.62 -7.51 -9.00
N SER A 259 8.88 -8.41 -8.34
CA SER A 259 7.46 -8.23 -8.02
C SER A 259 6.61 -7.90 -9.27
N TRP A 260 5.45 -7.25 -9.11
CA TRP A 260 4.57 -6.93 -10.24
C TRP A 260 5.17 -5.93 -11.23
N ALA A 261 6.06 -5.05 -10.79
CA ALA A 261 6.77 -4.11 -11.65
C ALA A 261 7.60 -4.83 -12.73
N GLU A 262 8.23 -5.96 -12.38
CA GLU A 262 8.91 -6.83 -13.35
C GLU A 262 7.92 -7.76 -14.06
N TRP A 263 7.11 -8.51 -13.31
CA TRP A 263 6.23 -9.54 -13.88
C TRP A 263 5.19 -8.98 -14.86
N GLY A 264 4.50 -7.90 -14.46
CA GLY A 264 3.43 -7.28 -15.24
C GLY A 264 3.94 -6.62 -16.53
N ARG A 265 5.21 -6.19 -16.55
CA ARG A 265 5.87 -5.61 -17.74
C ARG A 265 6.57 -6.63 -18.63
N THR A 266 6.99 -7.77 -18.08
CA THR A 266 7.73 -8.79 -18.85
C THR A 266 6.81 -9.43 -19.90
N PRO A 267 7.09 -9.31 -21.21
CA PRO A 267 6.26 -9.94 -22.25
C PRO A 267 6.12 -11.45 -22.02
N ASP A 268 4.99 -12.03 -22.43
CA ASP A 268 4.72 -13.47 -22.37
C ASP A 268 4.76 -14.10 -20.95
N THR A 269 4.71 -13.29 -19.89
CA THR A 269 4.27 -13.77 -18.57
C THR A 269 2.75 -13.93 -18.58
N PRO A 270 2.23 -15.05 -18.06
CA PRO A 270 0.79 -15.21 -17.87
C PRO A 270 0.31 -14.30 -16.73
N VAL A 271 -0.90 -13.78 -16.86
CA VAL A 271 -1.55 -12.85 -15.93
C VAL A 271 -2.99 -13.31 -15.75
N ASP A 272 -3.40 -13.48 -14.50
CA ASP A 272 -4.81 -13.67 -14.14
C ASP A 272 -5.41 -12.35 -13.67
N THR A 273 -6.73 -12.21 -13.83
CA THR A 273 -7.48 -11.04 -13.39
C THR A 273 -8.88 -11.48 -12.96
N ASN A 274 -9.33 -10.93 -11.84
CA ASN A 274 -10.73 -11.07 -11.40
C ASN A 274 -11.58 -9.90 -11.88
N TYR A 275 -10.95 -8.90 -12.50
CA TYR A 275 -11.62 -7.74 -13.04
C TYR A 275 -12.41 -8.15 -14.28
N GLN A 276 -13.70 -8.41 -14.06
CA GLN A 276 -14.66 -8.45 -15.14
C GLN A 276 -14.99 -7.02 -15.52
N GLN A 277 -14.47 -6.57 -16.66
CA GLN A 277 -15.02 -5.41 -17.37
C GLN A 277 -16.55 -5.57 -17.40
N PRO A 278 -17.36 -4.57 -16.99
CA PRO A 278 -18.81 -4.71 -16.96
C PRO A 278 -19.35 -5.22 -18.30
N ILE A 279 -19.91 -6.43 -18.31
CA ILE A 279 -20.49 -7.03 -19.51
C ILE A 279 -21.87 -6.41 -19.71
N GLY A 280 -21.95 -5.35 -20.52
CA GLY A 280 -23.22 -4.83 -21.01
C GLY A 280 -23.20 -3.37 -21.43
N GLY A 281 -22.96 -3.11 -22.72
CA GLY A 281 -23.33 -1.84 -23.35
C GLY A 281 -22.36 -1.29 -24.39
N THR A 282 -22.36 -1.89 -25.59
CA THR A 282 -21.69 -1.42 -26.83
C THR A 282 -20.17 -1.54 -26.83
N GLU A 283 -19.62 -2.15 -27.89
CA GLU A 283 -18.19 -2.15 -28.19
C GLU A 283 -17.61 -0.74 -28.02
N MET A 284 -16.75 -0.55 -27.03
CA MET A 284 -15.85 0.59 -27.01
C MET A 284 -14.82 0.38 -28.12
N PRO A 285 -14.71 1.27 -29.12
CA PRO A 285 -13.73 1.09 -30.18
C PRO A 285 -12.31 1.14 -29.58
N GLU A 286 -11.45 0.24 -30.07
CA GLU A 286 -10.03 0.13 -29.72
C GLU A 286 -9.38 1.51 -29.56
N LEU A 287 -9.02 1.86 -28.32
CA LEU A 287 -8.40 3.15 -28.02
C LEU A 287 -6.89 3.04 -28.03
N ASN A 288 -6.36 3.00 -29.25
CA ASN A 288 -5.02 3.45 -29.53
C ASN A 288 -5.06 4.98 -29.78
N ARG A 289 -5.18 5.83 -28.74
CA ARG A 289 -5.04 7.30 -28.92
C ARG A 289 -4.43 8.00 -27.71
N THR A 290 -3.17 8.39 -27.86
CA THR A 290 -2.58 9.58 -27.26
C THR A 290 -3.33 10.83 -27.75
N GLY A 291 -3.85 11.66 -26.82
CA GLY A 291 -4.56 12.91 -27.16
C GLY A 291 -5.23 13.62 -25.98
N LEU A 292 -5.74 14.84 -26.21
CA LEU A 292 -6.57 15.60 -25.27
C LEU A 292 -8.00 15.06 -25.28
N ILE A 293 -8.59 14.81 -24.11
CA ILE A 293 -9.96 14.32 -23.93
C ILE A 293 -10.81 15.44 -23.34
N ARG A 294 -11.98 15.71 -23.95
CA ARG A 294 -13.01 16.62 -23.43
C ARG A 294 -14.28 15.83 -23.21
N MET A 295 -14.76 15.82 -21.97
CA MET A 295 -16.07 15.30 -21.58
C MET A 295 -16.84 16.39 -20.84
N SER A 296 -18.17 16.27 -20.77
CA SER A 296 -19.03 17.26 -20.14
C SER A 296 -20.08 16.57 -19.29
N LEU A 297 -20.23 17.00 -18.04
CA LEU A 297 -21.34 16.56 -17.17
C LEU A 297 -22.67 17.22 -17.56
N ASP A 298 -22.65 18.20 -18.46
CA ASP A 298 -23.86 18.74 -19.10
C ASP A 298 -24.33 17.85 -20.28
N GLU A 299 -23.47 16.93 -20.75
CA GLU A 299 -23.76 15.91 -21.75
C GLU A 299 -23.29 14.54 -21.23
N PRO A 300 -23.86 14.04 -20.12
CA PRO A 300 -23.34 12.86 -19.44
C PRO A 300 -23.59 11.57 -20.24
N GLU A 301 -22.74 10.59 -20.01
CA GLU A 301 -22.87 9.26 -20.62
C GLU A 301 -23.88 8.39 -19.86
N GLU A 302 -24.04 8.63 -18.57
CA GLU A 302 -25.02 7.95 -17.73
C GLU A 302 -25.70 8.96 -16.78
N VAL A 303 -27.02 8.81 -16.61
CA VAL A 303 -27.80 9.56 -15.62
C VAL A 303 -28.57 8.57 -14.75
N ARG A 304 -28.34 8.62 -13.45
CA ARG A 304 -29.11 7.87 -12.44
C ARG A 304 -30.03 8.83 -11.71
N THR A 305 -31.30 8.50 -11.60
CA THR A 305 -32.28 9.33 -10.88
C THR A 305 -32.53 8.73 -9.49
N PHE A 306 -32.59 9.58 -8.48
CA PHE A 306 -32.92 9.15 -7.12
C PHE A 306 -34.42 9.03 -6.96
N GLU A 307 -34.87 8.21 -6.00
CA GLU A 307 -36.29 7.97 -5.77
C GLU A 307 -37.06 9.28 -5.51
N ALA A 308 -38.32 9.29 -5.95
CA ALA A 308 -39.25 10.42 -5.78
C ALA A 308 -38.77 11.77 -6.37
N GLY A 309 -37.82 11.75 -7.32
CA GLY A 309 -37.27 12.98 -7.91
C GLY A 309 -36.41 13.78 -6.92
N SER A 310 -35.90 13.12 -5.88
CA SER A 310 -35.10 13.76 -4.82
C SER A 310 -33.68 14.12 -5.25
N GLY A 311 -33.31 13.80 -6.49
CA GLY A 311 -32.05 14.18 -7.08
C GLY A 311 -31.66 13.31 -8.27
N GLN A 312 -30.45 13.52 -8.76
CA GLN A 312 -29.86 12.74 -9.84
C GLN A 312 -28.34 12.72 -9.73
N LEU A 313 -27.74 11.77 -10.42
CA LEU A 313 -26.30 11.61 -10.59
C LEU A 313 -26.00 11.51 -12.09
N GLU A 314 -25.20 12.44 -12.59
CA GLU A 314 -24.69 12.46 -13.96
C GLU A 314 -23.23 12.00 -13.97
N LEU A 315 -22.87 11.13 -14.90
CA LEU A 315 -21.55 10.48 -14.93
C LEU A 315 -20.90 10.63 -16.31
N VAL A 316 -19.58 10.83 -16.27
CA VAL A 316 -18.68 10.64 -17.40
C VAL A 316 -17.61 9.62 -17.01
N ASN A 317 -17.31 8.68 -17.90
CA ASN A 317 -16.41 7.57 -17.59
C ASN A 317 -15.01 7.87 -18.16
N LEU A 318 -14.06 8.11 -17.26
CA LEU A 318 -12.65 8.18 -17.64
C LEU A 318 -11.98 6.81 -17.43
N HIS A 319 -10.87 6.59 -18.13
CA HIS A 319 -10.01 5.43 -17.86
C HIS A 319 -9.54 5.36 -16.40
N ALA A 320 -9.36 6.51 -15.75
CA ALA A 320 -8.94 6.60 -14.35
C ALA A 320 -10.07 6.42 -13.33
N GLY A 321 -11.31 6.16 -13.78
CA GLY A 321 -12.51 6.10 -12.96
C GLY A 321 -13.56 7.14 -13.36
N PRO A 322 -14.85 6.93 -13.02
CA PRO A 322 -15.90 7.86 -13.39
C PRO A 322 -15.81 9.15 -12.58
N VAL A 323 -16.19 10.26 -13.21
CA VAL A 323 -16.45 11.53 -12.52
C VAL A 323 -17.96 11.73 -12.49
N GLY A 324 -18.51 11.91 -11.30
CA GLY A 324 -19.94 12.10 -11.10
C GLY A 324 -20.28 13.49 -10.60
N ARG A 325 -21.32 14.10 -11.17
CA ARG A 325 -22.04 15.23 -10.56
C ARG A 325 -23.31 14.68 -9.93
N ALA A 326 -23.44 14.78 -8.62
CA ALA A 326 -24.69 14.51 -7.94
C ALA A 326 -25.40 15.82 -7.61
N THR A 327 -26.69 15.89 -7.92
CA THR A 327 -27.59 16.95 -7.49
C THR A 327 -28.60 16.37 -6.52
N PHE A 328 -28.58 16.84 -5.28
CA PHE A 328 -29.50 16.44 -4.22
C PHE A 328 -30.49 17.57 -3.94
N GLN A 329 -31.79 17.28 -4.03
CA GLN A 329 -32.84 18.27 -3.81
C GLN A 329 -33.04 18.57 -2.32
N PRO A 330 -33.59 19.74 -1.96
CA PRO A 330 -34.00 20.03 -0.59
C PRO A 330 -34.87 18.92 0.00
N GLY A 331 -34.59 18.56 1.25
CA GLY A 331 -35.25 17.44 1.93
C GLY A 331 -34.71 16.05 1.58
N TRP A 332 -33.74 15.94 0.65
CA TRP A 332 -33.04 14.68 0.41
C TRP A 332 -32.26 14.23 1.65
N ARG A 333 -32.28 12.92 1.87
CA ARG A 333 -31.55 12.20 2.93
C ARG A 333 -31.22 10.80 2.46
N TRP A 334 -29.98 10.36 2.66
CA TRP A 334 -29.49 9.05 2.22
C TRP A 334 -30.34 7.91 2.76
N SER A 335 -30.59 7.88 4.07
CA SER A 335 -31.37 6.83 4.73
C SER A 335 -32.83 6.73 4.29
N THR A 336 -33.36 7.76 3.63
CA THR A 336 -34.72 7.75 3.06
C THR A 336 -34.72 7.42 1.58
N HIS A 337 -33.80 8.00 0.80
CA HIS A 337 -33.90 8.06 -0.66
C HIS A 337 -32.92 7.14 -1.40
N VAL A 338 -31.87 6.67 -0.72
CA VAL A 338 -30.84 5.81 -1.31
C VAL A 338 -30.75 4.47 -0.60
N LYS A 339 -31.02 4.41 0.71
CA LYS A 339 -31.11 3.16 1.48
C LYS A 339 -31.99 2.07 0.81
N PRO A 340 -33.19 2.37 0.27
CA PRO A 340 -34.01 1.37 -0.42
C PRO A 340 -33.32 0.75 -1.65
N ILE A 341 -32.47 1.53 -2.33
CA ILE A 341 -31.72 1.12 -3.51
C ILE A 341 -30.45 0.34 -3.11
N ALA A 342 -29.71 0.86 -2.14
CA ALA A 342 -28.41 0.34 -1.71
C ALA A 342 -28.50 -0.91 -0.83
N ALA A 343 -29.66 -1.18 -0.23
CA ALA A 343 -29.90 -2.31 0.68
C ALA A 343 -28.91 -2.41 1.87
N THR A 344 -28.33 -1.27 2.30
CA THR A 344 -27.43 -1.16 3.46
C THR A 344 -28.04 -0.26 4.54
N GLU A 345 -27.55 -0.37 5.78
CA GLU A 345 -28.04 0.45 6.90
C GLU A 345 -27.51 1.89 6.92
N SER A 346 -26.38 2.13 6.25
CA SER A 346 -25.74 3.44 6.03
C SER A 346 -25.02 3.46 4.68
N CYS A 347 -24.57 4.64 4.24
CA CYS A 347 -23.78 4.76 3.01
C CYS A 347 -22.43 4.06 3.20
N GLN A 348 -22.15 3.03 2.41
CA GLN A 348 -20.90 2.28 2.45
C GLN A 348 -19.90 2.72 1.37
N ALA A 349 -20.26 3.72 0.57
CA ALA A 349 -19.34 4.31 -0.40
C ALA A 349 -18.38 5.27 0.31
N ALA A 350 -17.10 5.18 -0.04
CA ALA A 350 -16.13 6.20 0.31
C ALA A 350 -16.26 7.36 -0.70
N HIS A 351 -16.52 8.57 -0.22
CA HIS A 351 -16.69 9.75 -1.07
C HIS A 351 -15.48 10.68 -0.96
N THR A 352 -15.03 11.18 -2.11
CA THR A 352 -14.03 12.24 -2.21
C THR A 352 -14.61 13.34 -3.08
N GLY A 353 -15.28 14.29 -2.44
CA GLY A 353 -16.21 15.22 -3.09
C GLY A 353 -15.83 16.68 -2.99
N TYR A 354 -16.16 17.47 -4.01
CA TYR A 354 -16.11 18.94 -4.01
C TYR A 354 -17.53 19.52 -4.09
N PHE A 355 -17.86 20.39 -3.15
CA PHE A 355 -19.20 21.00 -3.04
C PHE A 355 -19.30 22.26 -3.90
N VAL A 356 -20.19 22.24 -4.89
CA VAL A 356 -20.40 23.34 -5.84
C VAL A 356 -21.48 24.31 -5.33
N SER A 357 -22.57 23.80 -4.78
CA SER A 357 -23.71 24.58 -4.28
C SER A 357 -24.44 23.87 -3.13
N GLY A 358 -25.34 24.59 -2.44
CA GLY A 358 -26.10 24.07 -1.32
C GLY A 358 -25.24 23.61 -0.14
N ARG A 359 -25.87 22.96 0.84
CA ARG A 359 -25.20 22.46 2.05
C ARG A 359 -25.65 21.05 2.38
N MET A 360 -24.74 20.24 2.89
CA MET A 360 -25.01 18.87 3.31
C MET A 360 -24.46 18.65 4.72
N LYS A 361 -25.25 18.01 5.57
CA LYS A 361 -24.78 17.47 6.84
C LYS A 361 -24.48 15.99 6.67
N VAL A 362 -23.33 15.56 7.16
CA VAL A 362 -22.89 14.17 7.17
C VAL A 362 -22.64 13.74 8.60
N VAL A 363 -23.11 12.55 8.96
CA VAL A 363 -22.95 11.98 10.31
C VAL A 363 -22.48 10.54 10.21
N MET A 364 -21.35 10.24 10.86
CA MET A 364 -20.83 8.89 11.00
C MET A 364 -21.74 8.08 11.93
N THR A 365 -22.21 6.92 11.45
CA THR A 365 -23.22 6.13 12.16
C THR A 365 -22.67 5.37 13.37
N ASP A 366 -21.36 5.14 13.42
CA ASP A 366 -20.64 4.46 14.48
C ASP A 366 -20.16 5.40 15.60
N SER A 367 -19.56 6.54 15.23
CA SER A 367 -18.97 7.50 16.17
C SER A 367 -19.94 8.63 16.54
N GLY A 368 -20.93 8.92 15.70
CA GLY A 368 -21.79 10.10 15.82
C GLY A 368 -21.11 11.41 15.44
N GLU A 369 -19.87 11.37 14.93
CA GLU A 369 -19.17 12.56 14.42
C GLU A 369 -19.96 13.19 13.28
N GLU A 370 -20.11 14.51 13.31
CA GLU A 370 -20.90 15.26 12.33
C GLU A 370 -20.14 16.45 11.76
N ILE A 371 -20.25 16.62 10.44
CA ILE A 371 -19.67 17.75 9.71
C ILE A 371 -20.72 18.31 8.75
N GLU A 372 -20.77 19.64 8.64
CA GLU A 372 -21.55 20.35 7.63
C GLU A 372 -20.60 20.85 6.53
N TYR A 373 -20.91 20.49 5.28
CA TYR A 373 -20.19 20.92 4.09
C TYR A 373 -21.04 21.91 3.29
N GLY A 374 -20.40 22.93 2.73
CA GLY A 374 -21.01 23.94 1.88
C GLY A 374 -20.15 24.28 0.65
N PRO A 375 -20.55 25.30 -0.12
CA PRO A 375 -19.90 25.61 -1.39
C PRO A 375 -18.42 25.98 -1.21
N GLY A 376 -17.55 25.33 -1.98
CA GLY A 376 -16.10 25.50 -1.91
C GLY A 376 -15.38 24.48 -1.01
N ASP A 377 -16.12 23.70 -0.23
CA ASP A 377 -15.53 22.69 0.64
C ASP A 377 -15.14 21.43 -0.13
N PHE A 378 -14.02 20.84 0.29
CA PHE A 378 -13.59 19.51 -0.12
C PHE A 378 -13.85 18.53 1.02
N ALA A 379 -14.43 17.38 0.71
CA ALA A 379 -14.86 16.40 1.68
C ALA A 379 -14.25 15.02 1.39
N ILE A 380 -13.77 14.37 2.44
CA ILE A 380 -13.47 12.94 2.46
C ILE A 380 -14.44 12.31 3.46
N MET A 381 -15.27 11.39 2.99
CA MET A 381 -16.27 10.72 3.81
C MET A 381 -15.99 9.22 3.77
N ALA A 382 -15.65 8.66 4.93
CA ALA A 382 -15.42 7.23 5.07
C ALA A 382 -16.75 6.46 4.97
N PRO A 383 -16.75 5.17 4.55
CA PRO A 383 -17.92 4.30 4.65
C PRO A 383 -18.53 4.32 6.06
N GLY A 384 -19.85 4.21 6.15
CA GLY A 384 -20.57 4.14 7.41
C GLY A 384 -21.23 5.46 7.85
N HIS A 385 -21.76 6.27 6.92
CA HIS A 385 -22.40 7.56 7.26
C HIS A 385 -23.84 7.68 6.74
N ASP A 386 -24.61 8.58 7.35
CA ASP A 386 -25.85 9.12 6.80
C ASP A 386 -25.62 10.58 6.39
N ALA A 387 -26.37 11.07 5.41
CA ALA A 387 -26.21 12.42 4.90
C ALA A 387 -27.55 13.02 4.49
N TRP A 388 -27.72 14.34 4.66
CA TRP A 388 -28.92 15.06 4.24
C TRP A 388 -28.65 16.51 3.88
N ILE A 389 -29.53 17.07 3.04
CA ILE A 389 -29.43 18.45 2.58
C ILE A 389 -29.97 19.42 3.62
N LEU A 390 -29.23 20.50 3.84
CA LEU A 390 -29.60 21.60 4.73
C LEU A 390 -30.15 22.78 3.90
N GLY A 391 -31.30 23.30 4.32
CA GLY A 391 -31.94 24.45 3.71
C GLY A 391 -32.71 24.12 2.43
N ASP A 392 -32.98 25.16 1.64
CA ASP A 392 -33.95 25.14 0.54
C ASP A 392 -33.28 25.17 -0.85
N GLU A 393 -31.95 25.05 -0.90
CA GLU A 393 -31.16 25.06 -2.13
C GLU A 393 -30.68 23.63 -2.47
N PRO A 394 -30.77 23.20 -3.74
CA PRO A 394 -30.16 21.95 -4.17
C PRO A 394 -28.66 21.93 -3.90
N CYS A 395 -28.17 20.82 -3.36
CA CYS A 395 -26.77 20.61 -3.11
C CYS A 395 -26.13 19.86 -4.28
N VAL A 396 -25.11 20.46 -4.89
CA VAL A 396 -24.40 19.87 -6.03
C VAL A 396 -22.99 19.49 -5.61
N VAL A 397 -22.63 18.23 -5.83
CA VAL A 397 -21.34 17.65 -5.43
C VAL A 397 -20.69 16.97 -6.64
N ILE A 398 -19.40 17.23 -6.86
CA ILE A 398 -18.58 16.49 -7.83
C ILE A 398 -17.72 15.48 -7.08
N ASP A 399 -17.74 14.21 -7.48
CA ASP A 399 -16.96 13.13 -6.86
C ASP A 399 -16.23 12.32 -7.95
N TRP A 400 -15.00 11.89 -7.63
CA TRP A 400 -14.11 11.14 -8.51
C TRP A 400 -13.98 9.66 -8.12
N GLN A 401 -14.58 9.24 -7.02
CA GLN A 401 -14.39 7.91 -6.44
C GLN A 401 -15.71 7.28 -5.98
N GLY A 402 -16.53 8.02 -5.22
CA GLY A 402 -17.66 7.45 -4.50
C GLY A 402 -18.91 7.17 -5.34
N PHE A 403 -18.98 7.63 -6.59
CA PHE A 403 -20.18 7.54 -7.42
C PHE A 403 -20.19 6.42 -8.48
N ALA A 404 -19.12 5.62 -8.58
CA ALA A 404 -19.05 4.55 -9.57
C ALA A 404 -20.22 3.56 -9.46
N ASP A 405 -20.50 3.07 -8.26
CA ASP A 405 -21.57 2.10 -7.96
C ASP A 405 -22.73 2.69 -7.14
N TYR A 406 -22.67 3.98 -6.84
CA TYR A 406 -23.68 4.65 -6.03
C TYR A 406 -25.04 4.70 -6.74
N ALA A 407 -26.11 4.43 -5.99
CA ALA A 407 -27.49 4.41 -6.47
C ALA A 407 -27.72 3.48 -7.69
N LYS A 408 -26.93 2.41 -7.84
CA LYS A 408 -27.22 1.33 -8.80
C LYS A 408 -28.24 0.36 -8.21
N PRO A 409 -29.30 -0.04 -8.94
CA PRO A 409 -30.16 -1.14 -8.54
C PRO A 409 -29.39 -2.47 -8.50
N HIS A 410 -29.59 -3.28 -7.47
CA HIS A 410 -29.18 -4.68 -7.50
C HIS A 410 -30.13 -5.47 -8.42
N ASN A 411 -29.59 -6.09 -9.47
CA ASN A 411 -30.31 -7.12 -10.23
C ASN A 411 -30.27 -8.47 -9.52
#